data_AF-A0AA41KAJ3-F1
#
_entry.id   AF-A0AA41KAJ3-F1
#
_cell.length_a   1.000
_cell.length_b   1.000
_cell.length_c   1.000
_cell.angle_alpha   90.00
_cell.angle_beta   90.00
_cell.angle_gamma   90.00
#
_symmetry.space_group_name_H-M   'P 1'
#
loop_
_entity.id
_entity.type
_entity.pdbx_description
1 polymer ?
#
loop_
_entity_poly.entity_id
_entity_poly.type
_entity_poly.pdbx_seq_one_letter_code
_entity_poly.pdbx_strand_id
1 'polypeptide(L)'
;MGLLDKHLKKGPKADSVSKGGSPIYHYDEKKDKEWRPPQAYGEYGEEITRHFGALFPDREEFVFHEILSDLVHIDVNIMRPREDKPYYVMYTTGMSDLPMTLPEEIAHREDLKYGELFMFLPKEWNPGETGQLDSDIPDSQYWPIRLIKYLARFPHEYGTWLGWGHTIPNGPDYEPLCQDTRMGGGGGGLGR
;
A
#
# COMPACT_ATOMS: atom_id res chain seq x y z
N MET A 1 4.14 1.22 37.83
CA MET A 1 4.34 0.35 36.65
C MET A 1 2.97 -0.11 36.21
N GLY A 2 2.40 0.59 35.23
CA GLY A 2 0.98 0.55 34.91
C GLY A 2 0.58 -0.67 34.10
N LEU A 3 -0.64 -1.14 34.36
CA LEU A 3 -1.34 -2.26 33.73
C LEU A 3 -1.58 -2.14 32.20
N LEU A 4 -0.96 -1.16 31.52
CA LEU A 4 -1.23 -0.80 30.13
C LEU A 4 -0.28 -1.46 29.10
N ASP A 5 0.82 -2.08 29.54
CA ASP A 5 1.78 -2.73 28.62
C ASP A 5 1.31 -4.08 28.05
N LYS A 6 0.12 -4.56 28.42
CA LYS A 6 -0.31 -5.95 28.10
C LYS A 6 -0.82 -6.18 26.68
N HIS A 7 -0.97 -5.16 25.84
CA HIS A 7 -1.59 -5.33 24.51
C HIS A 7 -0.92 -4.59 23.34
N LEU A 8 0.31 -4.08 23.48
CA LEU A 8 1.08 -3.64 22.32
C LEU A 8 1.53 -4.88 21.53
N LYS A 9 1.00 -5.07 20.31
CA LYS A 9 1.50 -6.11 19.39
C LYS A 9 2.99 -5.84 19.14
N LYS A 10 3.85 -6.80 19.50
CA LYS A 10 5.27 -6.75 19.18
C LYS A 10 5.44 -6.86 17.66
N GLY A 11 6.17 -5.93 17.05
CA GLY A 11 6.47 -5.97 15.61
C GLY A 11 7.32 -7.18 15.22
N PRO A 12 7.50 -7.43 13.91
CA PRO A 12 8.22 -8.60 13.46
C PRO A 12 9.73 -8.46 13.71
N LYS A 13 10.38 -9.61 13.87
CA LYS A 13 11.84 -9.71 13.98
C LYS A 13 12.41 -10.18 12.65
N ALA A 14 13.58 -9.66 12.29
CA ALA A 14 14.27 -10.11 11.08
C ALA A 14 14.75 -11.55 11.26
N ASP A 15 14.56 -12.39 10.24
CA ASP A 15 15.01 -13.78 10.25
C ASP A 15 16.48 -13.89 9.88
N SER A 16 16.95 -12.97 9.02
CA SER A 16 18.31 -12.96 8.50
C SER A 16 18.72 -11.57 8.02
N VAL A 17 19.94 -11.46 7.50
CA VAL A 17 20.52 -10.21 6.98
C VAL A 17 21.09 -10.47 5.60
N SER A 18 20.83 -9.56 4.65
CA SER A 18 21.36 -9.63 3.30
C SER A 18 22.88 -9.45 3.28
N LYS A 19 23.53 -9.80 2.15
CA LYS A 19 24.98 -9.52 1.97
C LYS A 19 25.33 -8.04 2.14
N GLY A 20 24.38 -7.13 1.87
CA GLY A 20 24.52 -5.69 2.03
C GLY A 20 24.22 -5.19 3.45
N GLY A 21 23.88 -6.06 4.39
CA GLY A 21 23.57 -5.68 5.78
C GLY A 21 22.11 -5.32 6.04
N SER A 22 21.22 -5.42 5.06
CA SER A 22 19.79 -5.11 5.23
C SER A 22 19.07 -6.27 5.93
N PRO A 23 18.19 -6.01 6.92
CA PRO A 23 17.37 -7.06 7.54
C PRO A 23 16.39 -7.67 6.53
N ILE A 24 16.18 -8.99 6.62
CA ILE A 24 15.25 -9.75 5.79
C ILE A 24 14.16 -10.34 6.68
N TYR A 25 12.91 -10.19 6.25
CA TYR A 25 11.71 -10.68 6.92
C TYR A 25 10.95 -11.62 5.98
N HIS A 26 10.60 -12.82 6.45
CA HIS A 26 9.78 -13.80 5.73
C HIS A 26 8.36 -13.80 6.27
N TYR A 27 7.40 -14.02 5.36
CA TYR A 27 5.98 -13.89 5.63
C TYR A 27 5.24 -15.09 5.05
N ASP A 28 5.32 -16.23 5.75
CA ASP A 28 4.76 -17.49 5.27
C ASP A 28 3.24 -17.58 5.48
N GLU A 29 2.72 -16.93 6.52
CA GLU A 29 1.30 -16.96 6.87
C GLU A 29 0.78 -15.61 7.35
N LYS A 30 -0.49 -15.31 7.04
CA LYS A 30 -1.22 -14.18 7.62
C LYS A 30 -1.34 -14.37 9.13
N LYS A 31 -1.01 -13.32 9.89
CA LYS A 31 -1.13 -13.34 11.36
C LYS A 31 -2.56 -13.14 11.83
N ASP A 32 -3.34 -12.37 11.07
CA ASP A 32 -4.77 -12.18 11.30
C ASP A 32 -5.56 -13.08 10.35
N LYS A 33 -6.15 -14.15 10.90
CA LYS A 33 -6.98 -15.12 10.16
C LYS A 33 -8.47 -14.98 10.49
N GLU A 34 -8.82 -14.12 11.44
CA GLU A 34 -10.19 -13.87 11.87
C GLU A 34 -10.79 -12.73 11.05
N TRP A 35 -11.93 -12.99 10.43
CA TRP A 35 -12.70 -11.94 9.76
C TRP A 35 -13.25 -10.96 10.79
N ARG A 36 -13.05 -9.66 10.56
CA ARG A 36 -13.66 -8.61 11.37
C ARG A 36 -13.92 -7.38 10.48
N PRO A 37 -15.09 -6.73 10.60
CA PRO A 37 -15.34 -5.55 9.78
C PRO A 37 -14.30 -4.44 10.07
N PRO A 38 -13.98 -3.59 9.08
CA PRO A 38 -13.16 -2.41 9.30
C PRO A 38 -13.71 -1.56 10.46
N GLN A 39 -12.81 -1.09 11.33
CA GLN A 39 -13.17 -0.26 12.49
C GLN A 39 -13.39 1.21 12.11
N ALA A 40 -12.83 1.63 10.99
CA ALA A 40 -13.01 2.94 10.38
C ALA A 40 -13.15 2.77 8.86
N TYR A 41 -13.74 3.79 8.24
CA TYR A 41 -13.95 3.87 6.80
C TYR A 41 -13.51 5.27 6.35
N GLY A 42 -12.26 5.38 5.90
CA GLY A 42 -11.66 6.61 5.41
C GLY A 42 -11.55 7.70 6.47
N GLU A 43 -11.08 7.39 7.68
CA GLU A 43 -10.96 8.38 8.78
C GLU A 43 -10.18 9.63 8.35
N TYR A 44 -9.15 9.43 7.54
CA TYR A 44 -8.28 10.50 7.00
C TYR A 44 -8.50 10.74 5.49
N GLY A 45 -9.53 10.13 4.89
CA GLY A 45 -9.69 10.09 3.44
C GLY A 45 -9.83 11.48 2.82
N GLU A 46 -10.60 12.38 3.45
CA GLU A 46 -10.78 13.75 2.97
C GLU A 46 -9.47 14.56 3.04
N GLU A 47 -8.71 14.44 4.13
CA GLU A 47 -7.43 15.11 4.31
C GLU A 47 -6.39 14.63 3.30
N ILE A 48 -6.33 13.32 3.06
CA ILE A 48 -5.41 12.70 2.09
C ILE A 48 -5.76 13.17 0.67
N THR A 49 -7.03 13.07 0.26
CA THR A 49 -7.46 13.52 -1.07
C THR A 49 -7.20 15.01 -1.28
N ARG A 50 -7.47 15.85 -0.27
CA ARG A 50 -7.14 17.27 -0.31
C ARG A 50 -5.63 17.51 -0.45
N HIS A 51 -4.81 16.73 0.25
CA HIS A 51 -3.35 16.84 0.18
C HIS A 51 -2.83 16.49 -1.21
N PHE A 52 -3.26 15.37 -1.79
CA PHE A 52 -2.91 15.00 -3.16
C PHE A 52 -3.41 16.02 -4.20
N GLY A 53 -4.63 16.53 -4.03
CA GLY A 53 -5.17 17.59 -4.89
C GLY A 53 -4.33 18.88 -4.86
N ALA A 54 -3.77 19.23 -3.69
CA ALA A 54 -2.85 20.37 -3.58
C ALA A 54 -1.47 20.10 -4.23
N LEU A 55 -0.95 18.88 -4.12
CA LEU A 55 0.32 18.48 -4.75
C LEU A 55 0.22 18.36 -6.28
N PHE A 56 -0.93 17.91 -6.78
CA PHE A 56 -1.18 17.64 -8.19
C PHE A 56 -2.44 18.35 -8.68
N PRO A 57 -2.44 19.69 -8.70
CA PRO A 57 -3.62 20.47 -9.05
C PRO A 57 -4.07 20.25 -10.50
N ASP A 58 -5.34 20.55 -10.74
CA ASP A 58 -5.98 20.58 -12.06
C ASP A 58 -5.99 19.24 -12.82
N ARG A 59 -6.03 18.12 -12.09
CA ARG A 59 -6.17 16.77 -12.65
C ARG A 59 -7.60 16.26 -12.46
N GLU A 60 -8.14 15.65 -13.50
CA GLU A 60 -9.32 14.80 -13.38
C GLU A 60 -8.95 13.55 -12.57
N GLU A 61 -9.82 13.15 -11.64
CA GLU A 61 -9.62 11.98 -10.80
C GLU A 61 -10.83 11.05 -10.82
N PHE A 62 -10.58 9.77 -10.55
CA PHE A 62 -11.62 8.80 -10.29
C PHE A 62 -11.13 7.76 -9.28
N VAL A 63 -12.08 7.08 -8.63
CA VAL A 63 -11.80 6.15 -7.54
C VAL A 63 -12.27 4.76 -7.91
N PHE A 64 -11.39 3.78 -7.73
CA PHE A 64 -11.75 2.36 -7.66
C PHE A 64 -12.09 2.01 -6.23
N HIS A 65 -13.40 1.90 -5.96
CA HIS A 65 -13.89 1.44 -4.67
C HIS A 65 -13.72 -0.06 -4.54
N GLU A 66 -13.24 -0.47 -3.37
CA GLU A 66 -13.15 -1.89 -3.07
C GLU A 66 -14.52 -2.45 -2.67
N ILE A 67 -14.91 -3.55 -3.32
CA ILE A 67 -16.22 -4.19 -3.13
C ILE A 67 -16.27 -5.03 -1.84
N LEU A 68 -15.14 -5.62 -1.41
CA LEU A 68 -15.07 -6.48 -0.22
C LEU A 68 -13.88 -6.09 0.65
N SER A 69 -14.15 -5.69 1.89
CA SER A 69 -13.14 -5.26 2.84
C SER A 69 -13.24 -6.08 4.13
N ASP A 70 -12.24 -6.95 4.34
CA ASP A 70 -12.22 -7.88 5.49
C ASP A 70 -11.41 -7.37 6.69
N LEU A 71 -10.62 -6.30 6.55
CA LEU A 71 -9.73 -5.81 7.61
C LEU A 71 -9.54 -4.29 7.57
N VAL A 72 -9.23 -3.78 6.38
CA VAL A 72 -9.17 -2.36 6.04
C VAL A 72 -9.92 -2.16 4.73
N HIS A 73 -10.60 -1.03 4.57
CA HIS A 73 -11.25 -0.65 3.31
C HIS A 73 -10.26 0.19 2.50
N ILE A 74 -9.81 -0.32 1.36
CA ILE A 74 -8.78 0.36 0.55
C ILE A 74 -9.41 0.88 -0.72
N ASP A 75 -9.56 2.20 -0.78
CA ASP A 75 -9.89 2.91 -2.00
C ASP A 75 -8.62 3.24 -2.78
N VAL A 76 -8.69 3.11 -4.11
CA VAL A 76 -7.58 3.45 -5.02
C VAL A 76 -8.00 4.67 -5.85
N ASN A 77 -7.38 5.81 -5.55
CA ASN A 77 -7.61 7.08 -6.21
C ASN A 77 -6.62 7.23 -7.38
N ILE A 78 -7.12 7.61 -8.56
CA ILE A 78 -6.32 7.73 -9.78
C ILE A 78 -6.54 9.11 -10.41
N MET A 79 -5.48 9.90 -10.46
CA MET A 79 -5.44 11.19 -11.13
C MET A 79 -4.88 11.03 -12.55
N ARG A 80 -5.64 11.48 -13.57
CA ARG A 80 -5.30 11.35 -14.99
C ARG A 80 -4.07 12.19 -15.38
N PRO A 81 -3.31 11.78 -16.42
CA PRO A 81 -2.22 12.55 -17.00
C PRO A 81 -2.70 13.90 -17.53
N ARG A 82 -1.77 14.87 -17.55
CA ARG A 82 -1.91 16.13 -18.28
C ARG A 82 -0.83 16.22 -19.35
N GLU A 83 -0.98 17.14 -20.29
CA GLU A 83 0.00 17.34 -21.38
C GLU A 83 1.40 17.70 -20.83
N ASP A 84 1.46 18.55 -19.81
CA ASP A 84 2.69 18.99 -19.14
C ASP A 84 3.21 17.99 -18.08
N LYS A 85 2.35 17.08 -17.62
CA LYS A 85 2.67 16.05 -16.64
C LYS A 85 2.13 14.69 -17.12
N PRO A 86 2.83 14.03 -18.08
CA PRO A 86 2.34 12.87 -18.84
C PRO A 86 2.45 11.56 -18.05
N TYR A 87 1.89 11.52 -16.86
CA TYR A 87 1.85 10.35 -15.98
C TYR A 87 0.60 10.39 -15.10
N TYR A 88 0.09 9.21 -14.75
CA TYR A 88 -0.94 9.05 -13.73
C TYR A 88 -0.31 9.17 -12.34
N VAL A 89 -1.10 9.67 -11.38
CA VAL A 89 -0.82 9.54 -9.96
C VAL A 89 -1.86 8.59 -9.39
N MET A 90 -1.43 7.46 -8.84
CA MET A 90 -2.31 6.52 -8.15
C MET A 90 -1.94 6.49 -6.68
N TYR A 91 -2.91 6.63 -5.78
CA TYR A 91 -2.67 6.60 -4.34
C TYR A 91 -3.82 5.93 -3.60
N THR A 92 -3.53 5.41 -2.41
CA THR A 92 -4.52 4.77 -1.56
C THR A 92 -5.15 5.74 -0.58
N THR A 93 -6.38 5.45 -0.19
CA THR A 93 -7.02 5.97 1.02
C THR A 93 -7.58 4.80 1.81
N GLY A 94 -7.44 4.85 3.13
CA GLY A 94 -7.95 3.84 4.07
C GLY A 94 -6.90 2.84 4.54
N MET A 95 -5.67 2.85 3.99
CA MET A 95 -4.55 2.10 4.59
C MET A 95 -4.25 2.63 5.99
N SER A 96 -4.41 3.94 6.20
CA SER A 96 -4.23 4.62 7.48
C SER A 96 -5.37 4.43 8.49
N ASP A 97 -6.47 3.76 8.11
CA ASP A 97 -7.59 3.49 9.05
C ASP A 97 -7.22 2.48 10.14
N LEU A 98 -6.10 1.78 9.97
CA LEU A 98 -5.54 0.87 10.96
C LEU A 98 -4.03 1.16 11.11
N PRO A 99 -3.48 1.20 12.33
CA PRO A 99 -2.03 1.34 12.49
C PRO A 99 -1.32 0.04 12.08
N MET A 100 -0.24 0.19 11.33
CA MET A 100 0.73 -0.87 11.03
C MET A 100 1.44 -1.36 12.30
N THR A 101 2.08 -2.54 12.22
CA THR A 101 2.80 -3.13 13.35
C THR A 101 4.31 -2.92 13.24
N LEU A 102 4.81 -1.85 13.85
CA LEU A 102 6.24 -1.54 13.88
C LEU A 102 6.97 -2.27 15.03
N PRO A 103 8.24 -2.69 14.85
CA PRO A 103 9.10 -3.22 15.91
C PRO A 103 9.32 -2.19 17.00
N GLU A 104 9.56 -2.65 18.24
CA GLU A 104 9.78 -1.78 19.40
C GLU A 104 11.06 -0.94 19.26
N GLU A 105 12.02 -1.40 18.47
CA GLU A 105 13.33 -0.79 18.27
C GLU A 105 13.30 0.41 17.31
N ILE A 106 12.22 0.59 16.54
CA ILE A 106 12.06 1.75 15.67
C ILE A 106 11.79 2.97 16.54
N ALA A 107 12.58 4.04 16.36
CA ALA A 107 12.28 5.32 17.00
C ALA A 107 11.04 5.96 16.36
N HIS A 108 10.28 6.76 17.13
CA HIS A 108 9.12 7.50 16.62
C HIS A 108 7.98 6.64 16.02
N ARG A 109 7.73 5.44 16.59
CA ARG A 109 6.68 4.51 16.09
C ARG A 109 5.31 5.16 15.98
N GLU A 110 4.97 6.02 16.93
CA GLU A 110 3.67 6.72 16.92
C GLU A 110 3.49 7.61 15.69
N ASP A 111 4.58 8.19 15.18
CA ASP A 111 4.58 9.06 14.00
C ASP A 111 4.61 8.25 12.68
N LEU A 112 4.96 6.96 12.74
CA LEU A 112 5.20 6.10 11.58
C LEU A 112 4.20 4.94 11.44
N LYS A 113 3.24 4.82 12.37
CA LYS A 113 2.28 3.70 12.38
C LYS A 113 1.18 3.81 11.34
N TYR A 114 0.96 4.98 10.77
CA TYR A 114 0.00 5.19 9.69
C TYR A 114 0.72 5.56 8.40
N GLY A 115 0.14 5.19 7.27
CA GLY A 115 0.68 5.54 5.97
C GLY A 115 -0.33 5.27 4.87
N GLU A 116 -0.08 5.88 3.72
CA GLU A 116 -0.73 5.61 2.45
C GLU A 116 0.35 5.36 1.40
N LEU A 117 0.01 4.61 0.36
CA LEU A 117 0.88 4.33 -0.76
C LEU A 117 0.52 5.23 -1.93
N PHE A 118 1.53 5.61 -2.71
CA PHE A 118 1.31 6.22 -4.01
C PHE A 118 2.33 5.73 -5.03
N MET A 119 1.97 5.81 -6.30
CA MET A 119 2.82 5.46 -7.43
C MET A 119 2.52 6.32 -8.65
N PHE A 120 3.55 6.53 -9.46
CA PHE A 120 3.42 7.16 -10.77
C PHE A 120 3.41 6.10 -11.85
N LEU A 121 2.46 6.21 -12.78
CA LEU A 121 2.31 5.28 -13.90
C LEU A 121 2.40 6.04 -15.23
N PRO A 122 2.97 5.42 -16.28
CA PRO A 122 3.13 6.07 -17.58
C PRO A 122 1.76 6.42 -18.19
N LYS A 123 1.66 7.49 -18.99
CA LYS A 123 0.39 7.89 -19.62
C LYS A 123 -0.21 6.83 -20.55
N GLU A 124 0.62 5.91 -21.04
CA GLU A 124 0.22 4.79 -21.89
C GLU A 124 -0.54 3.69 -21.12
N TRP A 125 -0.47 3.70 -19.78
CA TRP A 125 -1.26 2.80 -18.94
C TRP A 125 -2.74 3.12 -19.03
N ASN A 126 -3.58 2.08 -19.11
CA ASN A 126 -5.03 2.20 -19.14
C ASN A 126 -5.65 1.61 -17.87
N PRO A 127 -5.96 2.42 -16.85
CA PRO A 127 -6.58 1.96 -15.61
C PRO A 127 -8.04 1.50 -15.77
N GLY A 128 -8.65 1.65 -16.95
CA GLY A 128 -10.09 1.53 -17.11
C GLY A 128 -10.83 2.83 -16.78
N GLU A 129 -12.14 2.72 -16.58
CA GLU A 129 -13.06 3.83 -16.33
C GLU A 129 -13.88 3.61 -15.05
N THR A 130 -14.42 4.70 -14.50
CA THR A 130 -15.29 4.66 -13.31
C THR A 130 -16.44 3.67 -13.50
N GLY A 131 -16.61 2.74 -12.56
CA GLY A 131 -17.69 1.77 -12.58
C GLY A 131 -17.42 0.51 -13.41
N GLN A 132 -16.26 0.39 -14.06
CA GLN A 132 -15.82 -0.89 -14.61
C GLN A 132 -15.47 -1.86 -13.48
N LEU A 133 -15.81 -3.14 -13.67
CA LEU A 133 -15.41 -4.18 -12.72
C LEU A 133 -13.95 -4.55 -12.97
N ASP A 134 -13.25 -4.96 -11.91
CA ASP A 134 -11.87 -5.45 -11.99
C ASP A 134 -11.72 -6.58 -13.03
N SER A 135 -12.76 -7.40 -13.24
CA SER A 135 -12.80 -8.47 -14.24
C SER A 135 -12.81 -7.99 -15.70
N ASP A 136 -13.15 -6.73 -15.94
CA ASP A 136 -13.26 -6.16 -17.28
C ASP A 136 -11.93 -5.53 -17.75
N ILE A 137 -10.97 -5.39 -16.84
CA ILE A 137 -9.65 -4.81 -17.10
C ILE A 137 -8.65 -5.94 -17.41
N PRO A 138 -7.94 -5.91 -18.55
CA PRO A 138 -6.90 -6.89 -18.85
C PRO A 138 -5.84 -6.98 -17.75
N ASP A 139 -5.34 -8.18 -17.44
CA ASP A 139 -4.36 -8.39 -16.36
C ASP A 139 -3.09 -7.51 -16.49
N SER A 140 -2.62 -7.32 -17.73
CA SER A 140 -1.50 -6.42 -18.08
C SER A 140 -1.72 -4.96 -17.70
N GLN A 141 -2.97 -4.55 -17.54
CA GLN A 141 -3.36 -3.21 -17.10
C GLN A 141 -3.79 -3.20 -15.64
N TYR A 142 -4.33 -4.30 -15.11
CA TYR A 142 -4.84 -4.36 -13.74
C TYR A 142 -3.75 -4.61 -12.69
N TRP A 143 -2.60 -5.20 -13.06
CA TRP A 143 -1.54 -5.54 -12.10
C TRP A 143 -1.05 -4.39 -11.20
N PRO A 144 -0.98 -3.09 -11.63
CA PRO A 144 -0.59 -2.01 -10.73
C PRO A 144 -1.61 -1.75 -9.62
N ILE A 145 -2.90 -1.82 -9.95
CA ILE A 145 -4.01 -1.67 -8.99
C ILE A 145 -3.99 -2.86 -8.02
N ARG A 146 -3.82 -4.08 -8.54
CA ARG A 146 -3.66 -5.28 -7.70
C ARG A 146 -2.47 -5.15 -6.74
N LEU A 147 -1.33 -4.69 -7.24
CA LEU A 147 -0.11 -4.54 -6.45
C LEU A 147 -0.30 -3.53 -5.32
N ILE A 148 -0.81 -2.33 -5.60
CA ILE A 148 -0.94 -1.30 -4.56
C ILE A 148 -1.97 -1.72 -3.50
N LYS A 149 -3.07 -2.38 -3.89
CA LYS A 149 -4.04 -2.98 -2.96
C LYS A 149 -3.39 -4.04 -2.07
N TYR A 150 -2.63 -4.96 -2.66
CA TYR A 150 -1.89 -5.98 -1.92
C TYR A 150 -0.93 -5.34 -0.90
N LEU A 151 -0.12 -4.38 -1.32
CA LEU A 151 0.83 -3.70 -0.45
C LEU A 151 0.16 -2.91 0.68
N ALA A 152 -0.99 -2.26 0.41
CA ALA A 152 -1.74 -1.54 1.45
C ALA A 152 -2.29 -2.48 2.53
N ARG A 153 -2.66 -3.71 2.15
CA ARG A 153 -3.16 -4.75 3.08
C ARG A 153 -2.04 -5.47 3.82
N PHE A 154 -0.89 -5.63 3.17
CA PHE A 154 0.24 -6.40 3.64
C PHE A 154 0.64 -6.14 5.11
N PRO A 155 0.85 -4.90 5.59
CA PRO A 155 1.22 -4.67 6.98
C PRO A 155 0.16 -5.13 7.98
N HIS A 156 -1.11 -5.06 7.60
CA HIS A 156 -2.25 -5.40 8.44
C HIS A 156 -2.47 -6.91 8.50
N GLU A 157 -2.35 -7.60 7.36
CA GLU A 157 -2.53 -9.05 7.27
C GLU A 157 -1.39 -9.85 7.90
N TYR A 158 -0.16 -9.35 7.77
CA TYR A 158 1.05 -10.03 8.24
C TYR A 158 1.61 -9.48 9.56
N GLY A 159 0.95 -8.46 10.13
CA GLY A 159 1.40 -7.79 11.35
C GLY A 159 2.83 -7.29 11.22
N THR A 160 3.02 -6.40 10.25
CA THR A 160 4.30 -5.76 9.89
C THR A 160 4.07 -4.28 9.52
N TRP A 161 5.06 -3.62 8.95
CA TRP A 161 4.99 -2.25 8.47
C TRP A 161 5.69 -2.09 7.12
N LEU A 162 5.25 -1.07 6.38
CA LEU A 162 5.97 -0.58 5.21
C LEU A 162 6.70 0.69 5.61
N GLY A 163 8.02 0.69 5.38
CA GLY A 163 8.89 1.80 5.73
C GLY A 163 9.74 2.22 4.56
N TRP A 164 10.31 3.42 4.67
CA TRP A 164 11.30 3.90 3.72
C TRP A 164 12.47 2.92 3.60
N GLY A 165 12.93 2.69 2.38
CA GLY A 165 14.04 1.77 2.09
C GLY A 165 13.67 0.29 2.10
N HIS A 166 12.43 -0.08 2.43
CA HIS A 166 11.97 -1.47 2.27
C HIS A 166 11.87 -1.82 0.78
N THR A 167 12.20 -3.07 0.46
CA THR A 167 11.99 -3.67 -0.87
C THR A 167 11.17 -4.93 -0.70
N ILE A 168 10.12 -5.09 -1.50
CA ILE A 168 9.22 -6.24 -1.47
C ILE A 168 9.29 -6.92 -2.83
N PRO A 169 10.00 -8.06 -2.95
CA PRO A 169 10.01 -8.83 -4.17
C PRO A 169 8.70 -9.61 -4.32
N ASN A 170 8.32 -9.89 -5.56
CA ASN A 170 7.26 -10.80 -5.93
C ASN A 170 7.82 -12.22 -5.87
N GLY A 171 7.70 -12.84 -4.70
CA GLY A 171 8.26 -14.15 -4.42
C GLY A 171 9.79 -14.14 -4.22
N PRO A 172 10.37 -15.30 -3.84
CA PRO A 172 11.80 -15.43 -3.58
C PRO A 172 12.67 -15.23 -4.82
N ASP A 173 12.12 -15.51 -6.01
CA ASP A 173 12.84 -15.47 -7.28
C ASP A 173 12.69 -14.13 -8.04
N TYR A 174 12.08 -13.11 -7.43
CA TYR A 174 11.81 -11.81 -8.05
C TYR A 174 11.05 -11.95 -9.37
N GLU A 175 9.97 -12.74 -9.34
CA GLU A 175 9.19 -13.06 -10.53
C GLU A 175 8.46 -11.82 -11.08
N PRO A 176 8.31 -11.68 -12.40
CA PRO A 176 7.49 -10.62 -12.98
C PRO A 176 6.09 -10.47 -12.36
N LEU A 177 5.66 -9.24 -12.10
CA LEU A 177 4.33 -8.91 -11.57
C LEU A 177 3.18 -9.17 -12.56
N CYS A 178 3.52 -9.22 -13.85
CA CYS A 178 2.67 -9.65 -14.97
C CYS A 178 3.59 -10.17 -16.10
N GLN A 179 3.05 -10.95 -17.04
CA GLN A 179 3.82 -11.59 -18.11
C GLN A 179 4.55 -10.61 -19.04
N ASP A 180 4.08 -9.37 -19.14
CA ASP A 180 4.55 -8.34 -20.06
C ASP A 180 5.47 -7.29 -19.41
N THR A 181 5.73 -7.40 -18.11
CA THR A 181 6.67 -6.54 -17.38
C THR A 181 7.88 -7.31 -16.87
N ARG A 182 9.02 -6.64 -16.69
CA ARG A 182 10.18 -7.20 -15.98
C ARG A 182 10.24 -6.74 -14.51
N MET A 183 9.29 -5.92 -14.08
CA MET A 183 9.20 -5.51 -12.67
C MET A 183 8.76 -6.69 -11.85
N GLY A 184 9.61 -7.13 -10.91
CA GLY A 184 9.35 -8.26 -10.03
C GLY A 184 9.23 -7.86 -8.56
N GLY A 185 8.92 -6.60 -8.25
CA GLY A 185 8.78 -6.11 -6.88
C GLY A 185 8.61 -4.60 -6.79
N GLY A 186 8.39 -4.10 -5.56
CA GLY A 186 8.25 -2.68 -5.24
C GLY A 186 9.26 -2.21 -4.18
N GLY A 187 9.51 -0.90 -4.11
CA GLY A 187 10.39 -0.28 -3.13
C GLY A 187 9.76 0.94 -2.46
N GLY A 188 10.01 1.13 -1.17
CA GLY A 188 9.52 2.28 -0.39
C GLY A 188 10.39 3.52 -0.60
N GLY A 189 9.80 4.56 -1.20
CA GLY A 189 10.40 5.88 -1.35
C GLY A 189 9.75 6.94 -0.45
N LEU A 190 10.40 8.09 -0.28
CA LEU A 190 9.80 9.27 0.36
C LEU A 190 9.20 10.16 -0.74
N GLY A 191 7.90 10.46 -0.64
CA GLY A 191 7.36 11.68 -1.22
C GLY A 191 7.70 12.82 -0.27
N ARG A 192 8.48 13.80 -0.72
CA ARG A 192 8.72 15.05 0.02
C ARG A 192 7.85 16.15 -0.57
#